data_AF-W9DMY8-F1
#
_entry.id   AF-W9DMY8-F1
#
_cell.length_a   1.000
_cell.length_b   1.000
_cell.length_c   1.000
_cell.angle_alpha   90.00
_cell.angle_beta   90.00
_cell.angle_gamma   90.00
#
_symmetry.space_group_name_H-M   'P 1'
#
loop_
_entity.id
_entity.type
_entity.pdbx_description
1 polymer ?
#
loop_
_entity_poly.entity_id
_entity_poly.type
_entity_poly.pdbx_seq_one_letter_code
_entity_poly.pdbx_strand_id
1 'polypeptide(L)'
;MSWEDDKIFVPFFVSDRQASLRILRGLDIPKEKKIGIMTHANTSNNFKEVIANFPCSENEYCEIIGKDCPHNKDLNKCSKGKKYAQKIITISDSGVFTKEGCMFDDYEQLFEQYEKMKVHYGIMIDHLKDKEETLKSAKLAIETYNKEKRTFKIIGVAQGNSLDEYIECYQKLKEMGFEYVAVGGLLEKRENTVRYVRIRDESFLYNVLKAIRKIDPDGWIFALGSYAQSRHYNFLEIGVQGSDYKGWIFQYKKENKDAVKGDLEARKSRFRQVRTYILDNILNKRQSFGIWPKLMILPCSKRKADFEDEIPAIERYEGQYFRIIKNYIDDFSNCDGFDIAILSAKYGLIEPMEKIENYDLKMNDSIALELNKSVIKKLKVMNKKKQYKEVAINLGETYFKAINGYEKIFGDNTELTIFEGKIGKRQQQMKKWLDTIKIN
;
A
#
# COMPACT_ATOMS: atom_id res chain seq x y z
N MET A 1 -11.17 -7.99 18.48
CA MET A 1 -11.46 -7.55 17.11
C MET A 1 -10.39 -8.16 16.22
N SER A 2 -10.70 -9.34 15.70
CA SER A 2 -9.83 -10.19 14.88
C SER A 2 -9.52 -9.49 13.57
N TRP A 3 -8.35 -9.73 12.98
CA TRP A 3 -8.06 -9.21 11.63
C TRP A 3 -9.04 -9.75 10.58
N GLU A 4 -9.63 -10.91 10.84
CA GLU A 4 -10.65 -11.54 9.99
C GLU A 4 -11.90 -10.69 9.78
N ASP A 5 -12.35 -9.94 10.79
CA ASP A 5 -13.66 -9.30 10.77
C ASP A 5 -13.67 -7.94 10.08
N ASP A 6 -12.50 -7.30 9.96
CA ASP A 6 -12.44 -5.86 9.71
C ASP A 6 -12.51 -5.47 8.22
N LYS A 7 -12.42 -6.39 7.25
CA LYS A 7 -12.27 -6.07 5.80
C LYS A 7 -11.22 -4.98 5.51
N ILE A 8 -10.25 -4.79 6.42
CA ILE A 8 -9.18 -3.81 6.30
C ILE A 8 -7.96 -4.50 5.67
N PHE A 9 -7.46 -3.94 4.58
CA PHE A 9 -6.15 -4.31 4.04
C PHE A 9 -5.04 -3.94 5.02
N VAL A 10 -4.18 -4.90 5.35
CA VAL A 10 -3.03 -4.71 6.24
C VAL A 10 -1.72 -4.83 5.47
N PRO A 11 -0.88 -3.79 5.42
CA PRO A 11 0.46 -3.89 4.85
C PRO A 11 1.39 -4.64 5.81
N PHE A 12 2.11 -5.64 5.31
CA PHE A 12 3.10 -6.41 6.08
C PHE A 12 4.52 -5.95 5.79
N PHE A 13 5.26 -5.59 6.85
CA PHE A 13 6.63 -5.14 6.76
C PHE A 13 7.59 -6.31 7.00
N VAL A 14 8.23 -6.78 5.92
CA VAL A 14 9.19 -7.89 6.00
C VAL A 14 10.37 -7.49 6.89
N SER A 15 10.61 -8.27 7.94
CA SER A 15 11.57 -7.99 9.00
C SER A 15 12.32 -9.27 9.38
N ASP A 16 13.62 -9.29 9.10
CA ASP A 16 14.55 -10.40 9.39
C ASP A 16 15.67 -9.99 10.37
N ARG A 17 15.61 -8.76 10.90
CA ARG A 17 16.65 -8.17 11.76
C ARG A 17 16.03 -7.33 12.88
N GLN A 18 16.66 -7.34 14.06
CA GLN A 18 16.20 -6.54 15.21
C GLN A 18 16.11 -5.03 14.90
N ALA A 19 16.99 -4.51 14.04
CA ALA A 19 16.94 -3.11 13.63
C ALA A 19 15.62 -2.76 12.92
N SER A 20 15.05 -3.68 12.14
CA SER A 20 13.76 -3.51 11.48
C SER A 20 12.64 -3.40 12.51
N LEU A 21 12.62 -4.28 13.51
CA LEU A 21 11.63 -4.25 14.60
C LEU A 21 11.70 -2.94 15.40
N ARG A 22 12.91 -2.41 15.64
CA ARG A 22 13.08 -1.10 16.31
C ARG A 22 12.52 0.06 15.49
N ILE A 23 12.65 0.04 14.17
CA ILE A 23 12.01 1.04 13.31
C ILE A 23 10.50 0.95 13.51
N LEU A 24 9.93 -0.25 13.36
CA LEU A 24 8.49 -0.45 13.41
C LEU A 24 7.90 -0.04 14.77
N ARG A 25 8.51 -0.40 15.90
CA ARG A 25 7.98 -0.08 17.26
C ARG A 25 7.78 1.39 17.59
N GLY A 26 8.46 2.29 16.89
CA GLY A 26 8.30 3.72 17.09
C GLY A 26 7.44 4.39 16.02
N LEU A 27 6.64 3.63 15.27
CA LEU A 27 5.63 4.17 14.37
C LEU A 27 4.43 4.68 15.18
N ASP A 28 3.93 5.86 14.84
CA ASP A 28 2.64 6.33 15.35
C ASP A 28 1.51 5.81 14.47
N ILE A 29 1.10 4.55 14.68
CA ILE A 29 0.10 3.90 13.83
C ILE A 29 -1.25 4.60 14.04
N PRO A 30 -1.94 5.07 12.96
CA PRO A 30 -3.27 5.68 13.06
C PRO A 30 -4.30 4.78 13.77
N LYS A 31 -5.36 5.36 14.33
CA LYS A 31 -6.30 4.66 15.23
C LYS A 31 -7.02 3.50 14.51
N GLU A 32 -7.38 3.72 13.26
CA GLU A 32 -8.15 2.86 12.37
C GLU A 32 -7.29 1.90 11.54
N LYS A 33 -5.97 1.92 11.71
CA LYS A 33 -5.04 1.11 10.92
C LYS A 33 -4.38 0.02 11.77
N LYS A 34 -4.10 -1.09 11.11
CA LYS A 34 -3.24 -2.18 11.60
C LYS A 34 -2.02 -2.28 10.71
N ILE A 35 -0.92 -2.82 11.24
CA ILE A 35 0.25 -3.18 10.44
C ILE A 35 0.63 -4.63 10.69
N GLY A 36 1.17 -5.25 9.65
CA GLY A 36 1.71 -6.58 9.71
C GLY A 36 3.23 -6.58 9.87
N ILE A 37 3.76 -7.56 10.56
CA ILE A 37 5.19 -7.90 10.56
C ILE A 37 5.30 -9.29 9.95
N MET A 38 6.05 -9.40 8.85
CA MET A 38 6.34 -10.69 8.24
C MET A 38 7.80 -11.06 8.52
N THR A 39 8.04 -12.23 9.08
CA THR A 39 9.36 -12.80 9.34
C THR A 39 9.48 -14.18 8.69
N HIS A 40 10.54 -14.93 8.98
CA HIS A 40 10.69 -16.33 8.61
C HIS A 40 11.25 -17.18 9.76
N ALA A 41 11.02 -18.49 9.70
CA ALA A 41 11.42 -19.43 10.74
C ALA A 41 12.95 -19.59 10.88
N ASN A 42 13.72 -19.34 9.82
CA ASN A 42 15.20 -19.42 9.83
C ASN A 42 15.91 -18.24 10.54
N THR A 43 15.18 -17.38 11.26
CA THR A 43 15.79 -16.25 12.01
C THR A 43 16.56 -16.73 13.26
N SER A 44 17.46 -15.91 13.78
CA SER A 44 18.23 -16.24 14.99
C SER A 44 17.37 -16.33 16.24
N ASN A 45 17.80 -17.09 17.25
CA ASN A 45 17.07 -17.21 18.52
C ASN A 45 16.80 -15.85 19.19
N ASN A 46 17.79 -14.95 19.18
CA ASN A 46 17.63 -13.60 19.71
C ASN A 46 16.61 -12.77 18.92
N PHE A 47 16.39 -13.05 17.63
CA PHE A 47 15.32 -12.41 16.87
C PHE A 47 13.96 -13.01 17.24
N LYS A 48 13.87 -14.35 17.34
CA LYS A 48 12.67 -15.08 17.73
C LYS A 48 12.13 -14.63 19.10
N GLU A 49 13.02 -14.40 20.06
CA GLU A 49 12.65 -13.87 21.37
C GLU A 49 12.11 -12.43 21.30
N VAL A 50 12.71 -11.58 20.47
CA VAL A 50 12.27 -10.17 20.33
C VAL A 50 10.92 -10.07 19.62
N ILE A 51 10.64 -10.94 18.64
CA ILE A 51 9.33 -10.97 17.97
C ILE A 51 8.24 -11.56 18.88
N ALA A 52 8.56 -12.61 19.64
CA ALA A 52 7.62 -13.21 20.60
C ALA A 52 7.16 -12.25 21.69
N ASN A 53 8.00 -11.29 22.04
CA ASN A 53 7.71 -10.27 23.04
C ASN A 53 7.37 -8.91 22.44
N PHE A 54 7.17 -8.81 21.13
CA PHE A 54 6.88 -7.54 20.46
C PHE A 54 5.57 -6.93 20.98
N PRO A 55 5.53 -5.62 21.33
CA PRO A 55 6.51 -4.56 21.05
C PRO A 55 7.50 -4.27 22.20
N CYS A 56 7.66 -5.15 23.19
CA CYS A 56 8.63 -5.02 24.28
C CYS A 56 9.99 -5.68 23.93
N SER A 57 11.13 -5.05 24.24
CA SER A 57 12.49 -5.58 23.95
C SER A 57 13.41 -5.43 25.14
N GLU A 58 14.60 -5.99 25.01
CA GLU A 58 15.65 -5.98 26.01
C GLU A 58 16.20 -4.60 26.39
N ASN A 59 16.12 -3.60 25.51
CA ASN A 59 16.75 -2.28 25.71
C ASN A 59 16.04 -1.41 26.76
N GLU A 60 16.83 -0.66 27.53
CA GLU A 60 16.38 0.30 28.55
C GLU A 60 15.41 1.35 27.97
N TYR A 61 15.69 1.86 26.76
CA TYR A 61 14.85 2.82 26.04
C TYR A 61 13.67 2.17 25.31
N CYS A 62 12.44 2.62 25.59
CA CYS A 62 11.22 2.14 24.93
C CYS A 62 10.74 3.10 23.84
N GLU A 63 10.76 2.64 22.58
CA GLU A 63 10.37 3.46 21.42
C GLU A 63 8.87 3.87 21.42
N ILE A 64 8.01 3.15 22.15
CA ILE A 64 6.56 3.44 22.21
C ILE A 64 6.27 4.65 23.11
N ILE A 65 7.02 4.81 24.21
CA ILE A 65 6.81 5.89 25.18
C ILE A 65 7.87 6.98 25.11
N GLY A 66 8.93 6.76 24.31
CA GLY A 66 10.00 7.73 24.07
C GLY A 66 10.97 7.92 25.23
N LYS A 67 10.99 7.00 26.20
CA LYS A 67 11.82 7.03 27.41
C LYS A 67 12.04 5.63 27.96
N ASP A 68 12.78 5.52 29.07
CA ASP A 68 13.02 4.23 29.71
C ASP A 68 11.74 3.54 30.14
N CYS A 69 11.68 2.22 29.96
CA CYS A 69 10.47 1.44 30.22
C CYS A 69 10.16 1.36 31.73
N PRO A 70 9.08 1.98 32.23
CA PRO A 70 8.76 1.96 33.66
C PRO A 70 8.15 0.62 34.11
N HIS A 71 7.91 -0.31 33.19
CA HIS A 71 7.21 -1.56 33.44
C HIS A 71 8.11 -2.80 33.31
N ASN A 72 9.43 -2.61 33.18
CA ASN A 72 10.40 -3.70 33.02
C ASN A 72 9.95 -4.77 32.00
N LYS A 73 9.48 -4.32 30.83
CA LYS A 73 9.01 -5.17 29.71
C LYS A 73 7.73 -5.96 29.97
N ASP A 74 7.06 -5.73 31.11
CA ASP A 74 5.76 -6.31 31.40
C ASP A 74 4.66 -5.61 30.59
N LEU A 75 4.33 -6.19 29.43
CA LEU A 75 3.26 -5.70 28.57
C LEU A 75 1.92 -5.64 29.31
N ASN A 76 1.69 -6.48 30.31
CA ASN A 76 0.44 -6.48 31.07
C ASN A 76 0.26 -5.22 31.92
N LYS A 77 1.35 -4.52 32.25
CA LYS A 77 1.33 -3.25 32.98
C LYS A 77 1.39 -2.02 32.07
N CYS A 78 1.69 -2.20 30.79
CA CYS A 78 1.88 -1.10 29.84
C CYS A 78 0.64 -0.84 28.96
N SER A 79 -0.20 0.14 29.34
CA SER A 79 -1.43 0.47 28.59
C SER A 79 -1.15 0.91 27.14
N LYS A 80 -0.12 1.73 26.91
CA LYS A 80 0.32 2.15 25.57
C LYS A 80 0.85 0.97 24.76
N GLY A 81 1.65 0.11 25.37
CA GLY A 81 2.19 -1.10 24.76
C GLY A 81 1.09 -2.07 24.35
N LYS A 82 0.08 -2.30 25.19
CA LYS A 82 -1.09 -3.13 24.86
C LYS A 82 -1.85 -2.58 23.66
N LYS A 83 -2.17 -1.28 23.67
CA LYS A 83 -2.84 -0.62 22.55
C LYS A 83 -2.02 -0.73 21.27
N TYR A 84 -0.69 -0.63 21.38
CA TYR A 84 0.21 -0.82 20.26
C TYR A 84 0.14 -2.26 19.73
N ALA A 85 0.31 -3.26 20.60
CA ALA A 85 0.28 -4.68 20.26
C ALA A 85 -1.02 -5.10 19.57
N GLN A 86 -2.17 -4.54 19.99
CA GLN A 86 -3.47 -4.78 19.36
C GLN A 86 -3.55 -4.34 17.89
N LYS A 87 -2.65 -3.48 17.42
CA LYS A 87 -2.56 -3.04 16.02
C LYS A 87 -1.60 -3.88 15.18
N ILE A 88 -0.94 -4.86 15.79
CA ILE A 88 0.12 -5.63 15.17
C ILE A 88 -0.37 -7.02 14.86
N ILE A 89 -0.18 -7.43 13.62
CA ILE A 89 -0.36 -8.81 13.18
C ILE A 89 1.01 -9.36 12.81
N THR A 90 1.26 -10.63 13.13
CA THR A 90 2.56 -11.27 12.89
C THR A 90 2.34 -12.52 12.06
N ILE A 91 3.12 -12.63 10.98
CA ILE A 91 3.15 -13.80 10.10
C ILE A 91 4.60 -14.28 10.04
N SER A 92 4.82 -15.59 10.14
CA SER A 92 6.10 -16.19 9.78
C SER A 92 5.99 -17.04 8.53
N ASP A 93 6.85 -16.75 7.56
CA ASP A 93 7.17 -17.63 6.44
C ASP A 93 7.90 -18.89 6.94
N SER A 94 7.83 -19.98 6.18
CA SER A 94 8.65 -21.18 6.37
C SER A 94 10.14 -20.87 6.17
N GLY A 95 10.46 -19.89 5.34
CA GLY A 95 11.84 -19.53 5.01
C GLY A 95 12.46 -20.41 3.93
N VAL A 96 11.68 -21.26 3.24
CA VAL A 96 12.16 -22.14 2.17
C VAL A 96 12.89 -21.39 1.04
N PHE A 97 12.53 -20.13 0.80
CA PHE A 97 13.16 -19.27 -0.23
C PHE A 97 14.29 -18.38 0.31
N THR A 98 14.76 -18.61 1.54
CA THR A 98 15.97 -17.97 2.07
C THR A 98 17.23 -18.59 1.46
N LYS A 99 18.41 -18.01 1.70
CA LYS A 99 19.67 -18.55 1.13
C LYS A 99 19.97 -19.95 1.65
N GLU A 100 19.47 -20.22 2.85
CA GLU A 100 19.68 -21.44 3.61
C GLU A 100 18.69 -22.57 3.22
N GLY A 101 17.66 -22.27 2.42
CA GLY A 101 16.63 -23.23 2.03
C GLY A 101 15.69 -23.62 3.19
N CYS A 102 15.00 -24.75 3.06
CA CYS A 102 14.27 -25.34 4.19
C CYS A 102 15.26 -25.89 5.20
N MET A 103 15.30 -25.31 6.41
CA MET A 103 16.17 -25.76 7.50
C MET A 103 15.50 -26.79 8.42
N PHE A 104 14.29 -27.24 8.10
CA PHE A 104 13.50 -28.13 8.92
C PHE A 104 13.27 -29.43 8.17
N ASP A 105 13.43 -30.54 8.89
CA ASP A 105 13.25 -31.89 8.33
C ASP A 105 11.77 -32.24 8.16
N ASP A 106 10.89 -31.57 8.94
CA ASP A 106 9.45 -31.79 8.96
C ASP A 106 8.66 -30.55 9.43
N TYR A 107 7.33 -30.67 9.39
CA TYR A 107 6.41 -29.62 9.83
C TYR A 107 6.33 -29.46 11.36
N GLU A 108 6.65 -30.47 12.15
CA GLU A 108 6.61 -30.38 13.62
C GLU A 108 7.69 -29.40 14.10
N GLN A 109 8.92 -29.56 13.59
CA GLN A 109 10.02 -28.64 13.86
C GLN A 109 9.71 -27.20 13.42
N LEU A 110 9.08 -27.03 12.25
CA LEU A 110 8.68 -25.73 11.74
C LEU A 110 7.62 -25.06 12.64
N PHE A 111 6.57 -25.80 13.00
CA PHE A 111 5.49 -25.29 13.84
C PHE A 111 5.97 -24.96 15.25
N GLU A 112 6.93 -25.70 15.80
CA GLU A 112 7.59 -25.29 17.05
C GLU A 112 8.25 -23.91 16.96
N GLN A 113 8.84 -23.55 15.80
CA GLN A 113 9.41 -22.21 15.65
C GLN A 113 8.31 -21.15 15.66
N TYR A 114 7.16 -21.41 15.04
CA TYR A 114 6.02 -20.49 15.05
C TYR A 114 5.49 -20.28 16.47
N GLU A 115 5.36 -21.35 17.26
CA GLU A 115 4.98 -21.28 18.67
C GLU A 115 6.01 -20.49 19.51
N LYS A 116 7.31 -20.78 19.33
CA LYS A 116 8.40 -20.04 20.01
C LYS A 116 8.36 -18.54 19.69
N MET A 117 8.05 -18.19 18.44
CA MET A 117 7.90 -16.80 17.99
C MET A 117 6.57 -16.16 18.37
N LYS A 118 5.60 -16.93 18.89
CA LYS A 118 4.23 -16.47 19.21
C LYS A 118 3.59 -15.67 18.06
N VAL A 119 3.79 -16.15 16.83
CA VAL A 119 3.17 -15.50 15.67
C VAL A 119 1.68 -15.77 15.63
N HIS A 120 0.91 -14.82 15.07
CA HIS A 120 -0.52 -15.03 14.86
C HIS A 120 -0.77 -16.05 13.74
N TYR A 121 0.06 -16.03 12.69
CA TYR A 121 -0.05 -16.98 11.59
C TYR A 121 1.31 -17.55 11.16
N GLY A 122 1.30 -18.78 10.66
CA GLY A 122 2.44 -19.49 10.09
C GLY A 122 2.11 -19.98 8.68
N ILE A 123 3.03 -19.79 7.73
CA ILE A 123 2.85 -20.19 6.33
C ILE A 123 3.43 -21.59 6.12
N MET A 124 2.70 -22.47 5.43
CA MET A 124 3.21 -23.79 5.07
C MET A 124 4.45 -23.73 4.16
N ILE A 125 5.16 -24.84 3.98
CA ILE A 125 6.24 -24.94 3.00
C ILE A 125 5.61 -25.04 1.61
N ASP A 126 5.94 -24.12 0.70
CA ASP A 126 5.43 -24.09 -0.67
C ASP A 126 6.54 -24.25 -1.71
N HIS A 127 6.14 -24.65 -2.92
CA HIS A 127 7.05 -24.85 -4.04
C HIS A 127 6.74 -23.84 -5.14
N LEU A 128 7.72 -22.97 -5.43
CA LEU A 128 7.54 -21.83 -6.31
C LEU A 128 7.09 -22.27 -7.71
N LYS A 129 5.88 -21.85 -8.10
CA LYS A 129 5.24 -22.18 -9.38
C LYS A 129 5.11 -23.69 -9.63
N ASP A 130 5.03 -24.50 -8.58
CA ASP A 130 4.77 -25.93 -8.66
C ASP A 130 3.53 -26.27 -7.84
N LYS A 131 2.39 -26.40 -8.54
CA LYS A 131 1.09 -26.70 -7.92
C LYS A 131 1.09 -28.06 -7.24
N GLU A 132 1.64 -29.09 -7.88
CA GLU A 132 1.53 -30.47 -7.42
C GLU A 132 2.37 -30.72 -6.16
N GLU A 133 3.63 -30.25 -6.15
CA GLU A 133 4.47 -30.36 -4.96
C GLU A 133 3.94 -29.48 -3.81
N THR A 134 3.40 -28.30 -4.12
CA THR A 134 2.75 -27.45 -3.12
C THR A 134 1.54 -28.13 -2.48
N LEU A 135 0.70 -28.84 -3.25
CA LEU A 135 -0.45 -29.57 -2.71
C LEU A 135 -0.05 -30.80 -1.89
N LYS A 136 1.00 -31.52 -2.28
CA LYS A 136 1.56 -32.61 -1.46
C LYS A 136 2.05 -32.09 -0.12
N SER A 137 2.80 -30.99 -0.14
CA SER A 137 3.28 -30.31 1.06
C SER A 137 2.12 -29.80 1.93
N ALA A 138 1.09 -29.22 1.32
CA ALA A 138 -0.11 -28.73 2.02
C ALA A 138 -0.85 -29.83 2.79
N LYS A 139 -0.98 -31.02 2.18
CA LYS A 139 -1.58 -32.18 2.82
C LYS A 139 -0.81 -32.58 4.08
N LEU A 140 0.51 -32.67 4.00
CA LEU A 140 1.34 -32.97 5.17
C LEU A 140 1.24 -31.88 6.25
N ALA A 141 1.20 -30.61 5.83
CA ALA A 141 1.09 -29.47 6.73
C ALA A 141 -0.21 -29.53 7.55
N ILE A 142 -1.35 -29.71 6.88
CA ILE A 142 -2.67 -29.68 7.54
C ILE A 142 -2.89 -30.91 8.41
N GLU A 143 -2.44 -32.09 7.97
CA GLU A 143 -2.46 -33.32 8.77
C GLU A 143 -1.64 -33.13 10.06
N THR A 144 -0.44 -32.56 9.95
CA THR A 144 0.43 -32.28 11.10
C THR A 144 -0.16 -31.20 12.02
N TYR A 145 -0.74 -30.15 11.45
CA TYR A 145 -1.37 -29.06 12.19
C TYR A 145 -2.57 -29.55 13.00
N ASN A 146 -3.36 -30.47 12.46
CA ASN A 146 -4.56 -31.01 13.12
C ASN A 146 -4.26 -32.04 14.22
N LYS A 147 -3.04 -32.58 14.32
CA LYS A 147 -2.64 -33.51 15.40
C LYS A 147 -2.62 -32.84 16.77
N GLU A 148 -2.31 -31.54 16.82
CA GLU A 148 -2.11 -30.80 18.07
C GLU A 148 -2.79 -29.44 18.02
N LYS A 149 -3.31 -28.99 19.15
CA LYS A 149 -3.88 -27.64 19.23
C LYS A 149 -2.76 -26.61 19.23
N ARG A 150 -2.58 -25.92 18.10
CA ARG A 150 -1.62 -24.82 17.93
C ARG A 150 -2.22 -23.47 18.31
N THR A 151 -1.39 -22.52 18.73
CA THR A 151 -1.81 -21.15 19.08
C THR A 151 -1.84 -20.21 17.87
N PHE A 152 -1.02 -20.50 16.85
CA PHE A 152 -1.02 -19.78 15.58
C PHE A 152 -2.01 -20.41 14.60
N LYS A 153 -2.45 -19.64 13.61
CA LYS A 153 -3.29 -20.09 12.48
C LYS A 153 -2.43 -20.45 11.27
N ILE A 154 -2.67 -21.60 10.67
CA ILE A 154 -1.90 -22.02 9.48
C ILE A 154 -2.42 -21.37 8.20
N ILE A 155 -1.51 -20.94 7.33
CA ILE A 155 -1.79 -20.37 6.02
C ILE A 155 -1.31 -21.35 4.94
N GLY A 156 -2.23 -21.77 4.08
CA GLY A 156 -1.90 -22.50 2.86
C GLY A 156 -1.41 -21.56 1.77
N VAL A 157 -0.64 -22.04 0.79
CA VAL A 157 -0.14 -21.20 -0.32
C VAL A 157 -0.58 -21.75 -1.66
N ALA A 158 -1.36 -20.97 -2.41
CA ALA A 158 -1.69 -21.27 -3.79
C ALA A 158 -0.50 -20.89 -4.70
N GLN A 159 -0.09 -21.83 -5.57
CA GLN A 159 1.02 -21.70 -6.53
C GLN A 159 0.56 -22.20 -7.91
N GLY A 160 1.20 -21.70 -8.97
CA GLY A 160 0.94 -22.14 -10.34
C GLY A 160 1.67 -21.32 -11.41
N ASN A 161 1.60 -21.79 -12.65
CA ASN A 161 2.11 -21.12 -13.85
C ASN A 161 1.01 -20.50 -14.72
N SER A 162 -0.23 -20.94 -14.55
CA SER A 162 -1.40 -20.48 -15.30
C SER A 162 -2.54 -20.08 -14.36
N LEU A 163 -3.52 -19.33 -14.88
CA LEU A 163 -4.70 -18.94 -14.12
C LEU A 163 -5.44 -20.17 -13.56
N ASP A 164 -5.62 -21.20 -14.40
CA ASP A 164 -6.34 -22.43 -14.03
C ASP A 164 -5.60 -23.20 -12.93
N GLU A 165 -4.26 -23.26 -12.98
CA GLU A 165 -3.47 -23.89 -11.93
C GLU A 165 -3.64 -23.18 -10.58
N TYR A 166 -3.66 -21.84 -10.55
CA TYR A 166 -3.90 -21.09 -9.30
C TYR A 166 -5.30 -21.34 -8.75
N ILE A 167 -6.32 -21.36 -9.61
CA ILE A 167 -7.71 -21.62 -9.21
C ILE A 167 -7.83 -23.03 -8.63
N GLU A 168 -7.30 -24.03 -9.31
CA GLU A 168 -7.34 -25.42 -8.86
C GLU A 168 -6.56 -25.62 -7.57
N CYS A 169 -5.37 -25.00 -7.44
CA CYS A 169 -4.57 -25.04 -6.22
C CYS A 169 -5.36 -24.47 -5.04
N TYR A 170 -5.96 -23.28 -5.24
CA TYR A 170 -6.76 -22.62 -4.21
C TYR A 170 -7.93 -23.49 -3.76
N GLN A 171 -8.72 -24.03 -4.71
CA GLN A 171 -9.88 -24.88 -4.39
C GLN A 171 -9.47 -26.12 -3.59
N LYS A 172 -8.40 -26.81 -4.01
CA LYS A 172 -7.89 -27.98 -3.28
C LYS A 172 -7.40 -27.63 -1.88
N LEU A 173 -6.76 -26.47 -1.68
CA LEU A 173 -6.39 -25.99 -0.34
C LEU A 173 -7.63 -25.75 0.53
N LYS A 174 -8.69 -25.15 -0.03
CA LYS A 174 -9.97 -24.97 0.70
C LYS A 174 -10.62 -26.32 1.04
N GLU A 175 -10.63 -27.27 0.11
CA GLU A 175 -11.14 -28.64 0.34
C GLU A 175 -10.36 -29.39 1.43
N MET A 176 -9.04 -29.17 1.53
CA MET A 176 -8.19 -29.71 2.61
C MET A 176 -8.48 -29.07 3.98
N GLY A 177 -9.23 -27.98 4.04
CA GLY A 177 -9.62 -27.30 5.28
C GLY A 177 -8.79 -26.07 5.64
N PHE A 178 -7.97 -25.55 4.73
CA PHE A 178 -7.28 -24.28 4.98
C PHE A 178 -8.28 -23.12 5.02
N GLU A 179 -8.40 -22.47 6.17
CA GLU A 179 -9.22 -21.27 6.33
C GLU A 179 -8.55 -20.07 5.64
N TYR A 180 -7.23 -19.94 5.80
CA TYR A 180 -6.39 -18.84 5.30
C TYR A 180 -5.53 -19.31 4.14
N VAL A 181 -5.62 -18.62 3.00
CA VAL A 181 -4.82 -18.94 1.81
C VAL A 181 -4.06 -17.71 1.33
N ALA A 182 -2.76 -17.85 1.22
CA ALA A 182 -1.89 -16.92 0.53
C ALA A 182 -1.73 -17.31 -0.94
N VAL A 183 -1.39 -16.35 -1.80
CA VAL A 183 -1.13 -16.57 -3.23
C VAL A 183 0.33 -16.19 -3.50
N GLY A 184 1.14 -17.20 -3.79
CA GLY A 184 2.58 -17.11 -4.03
C GLY A 184 2.91 -17.04 -5.53
N GLY A 185 4.19 -16.89 -5.87
CA GLY A 185 4.66 -17.07 -7.25
C GLY A 185 4.27 -16.01 -8.29
N LEU A 186 3.50 -14.99 -7.91
CA LEU A 186 2.94 -13.98 -8.82
C LEU A 186 3.96 -12.94 -9.32
N LEU A 187 5.16 -12.89 -8.76
CA LEU A 187 6.19 -11.91 -9.10
C LEU A 187 7.51 -12.59 -9.47
N GLU A 188 8.14 -12.09 -10.54
CA GLU A 188 9.44 -12.57 -10.97
C GLU A 188 10.59 -11.76 -10.34
N LYS A 189 11.59 -12.48 -9.85
CA LYS A 189 12.83 -11.89 -9.36
C LYS A 189 13.77 -11.69 -10.55
N ARG A 190 14.30 -10.47 -10.74
CA ARG A 190 15.48 -10.27 -11.60
C ARG A 190 16.71 -10.78 -10.87
N GLU A 191 17.53 -11.58 -11.54
CA GLU A 191 18.90 -11.85 -11.08
C GLU A 191 19.70 -10.53 -10.99
N ASN A 192 20.57 -10.45 -9.98
CA ASN A 192 21.59 -9.39 -9.80
C ASN A 192 21.14 -7.94 -9.52
N THR A 193 19.95 -7.70 -8.95
CA THR A 193 19.62 -6.36 -8.41
C THR A 193 19.05 -6.40 -6.99
N VAL A 194 19.58 -5.53 -6.11
CA VAL A 194 19.11 -5.35 -4.71
C VAL A 194 17.75 -4.63 -4.65
N ARG A 195 17.33 -4.02 -5.76
CA ARG A 195 16.01 -3.40 -5.94
C ARG A 195 15.05 -4.43 -6.49
N TYR A 196 14.23 -4.98 -5.60
CA TYR A 196 13.30 -6.06 -5.91
C TYR A 196 12.20 -5.67 -6.91
N VAL A 197 11.94 -6.65 -7.78
CA VAL A 197 10.78 -6.93 -8.65
C VAL A 197 10.40 -5.86 -9.68
N ARG A 198 10.71 -6.13 -10.95
CA ARG A 198 9.90 -5.63 -12.06
C ARG A 198 8.94 -6.74 -12.44
N ILE A 199 7.65 -6.41 -12.45
CA ILE A 199 6.59 -7.34 -12.79
C ILE A 199 6.74 -7.73 -14.26
N ARG A 200 6.82 -9.04 -14.55
CA ARG A 200 6.73 -9.52 -15.93
C ARG A 200 5.33 -9.27 -16.49
N ASP A 201 4.31 -9.38 -15.64
CA ASP A 201 2.92 -9.11 -15.97
C ASP A 201 2.05 -8.70 -14.75
N GLU A 202 1.84 -7.39 -14.53
CA GLU A 202 0.91 -6.93 -13.47
C GLU A 202 -0.53 -7.38 -13.75
N SER A 203 -0.88 -7.61 -15.01
CA SER A 203 -2.20 -8.08 -15.36
C SER A 203 -2.42 -9.50 -14.85
N PHE A 204 -1.41 -10.37 -14.90
CA PHE A 204 -1.51 -11.74 -14.38
C PHE A 204 -1.78 -11.77 -12.87
N LEU A 205 -1.05 -10.98 -12.07
CA LEU A 205 -1.29 -10.82 -10.63
C LEU A 205 -2.76 -10.50 -10.34
N TYR A 206 -3.31 -9.47 -11.00
CA TYR A 206 -4.69 -9.07 -10.76
C TYR A 206 -5.70 -10.06 -11.31
N ASN A 207 -5.42 -10.72 -12.44
CA ASN A 207 -6.30 -11.74 -13.01
C ASN A 207 -6.44 -12.93 -12.06
N VAL A 208 -5.33 -13.41 -11.48
CA VAL A 208 -5.35 -14.49 -10.49
C VAL A 208 -6.16 -14.09 -9.25
N LEU A 209 -5.85 -12.93 -8.66
CA LEU A 209 -6.54 -12.49 -7.45
C LEU A 209 -8.04 -12.26 -7.68
N LYS A 210 -8.43 -11.68 -8.83
CA LYS A 210 -9.84 -11.48 -9.22
C LYS A 210 -10.55 -12.80 -9.47
N ALA A 211 -9.89 -13.77 -10.10
CA ALA A 211 -10.48 -15.09 -10.33
C ALA A 211 -10.72 -15.84 -9.02
N ILE A 212 -9.75 -15.81 -8.09
CA ILE A 212 -9.92 -16.39 -6.75
C ILE A 212 -11.07 -15.70 -6.01
N ARG A 213 -11.11 -14.36 -5.98
CA ARG A 213 -12.21 -13.62 -5.34
C ARG A 213 -13.57 -13.93 -5.98
N LYS A 214 -13.64 -14.22 -7.28
CA LYS A 214 -14.89 -14.59 -7.95
C LYS A 214 -15.42 -15.95 -7.49
N ILE A 215 -14.54 -16.93 -7.24
CA ILE A 215 -14.94 -18.26 -6.78
C ILE A 215 -15.11 -18.33 -5.26
N ASP A 216 -14.48 -17.43 -4.51
CA ASP A 216 -14.59 -17.31 -3.06
C ASP A 216 -14.76 -15.83 -2.63
N PRO A 217 -15.99 -15.28 -2.71
CA PRO A 217 -16.27 -13.87 -2.48
C PRO A 217 -15.88 -13.36 -1.09
N ASP A 218 -15.91 -14.22 -0.07
CA ASP A 218 -15.58 -13.88 1.31
C ASP A 218 -14.26 -14.51 1.79
N GLY A 219 -13.59 -15.29 0.94
CA GLY A 219 -12.32 -15.94 1.23
C GLY A 219 -11.24 -14.98 1.71
N TRP A 220 -10.45 -15.44 2.67
CA TRP A 220 -9.27 -14.72 3.12
C TRP A 220 -8.12 -14.94 2.13
N ILE A 221 -7.53 -13.85 1.63
CA ILE A 221 -6.50 -13.83 0.60
C ILE A 221 -5.34 -12.95 1.06
N PHE A 222 -4.13 -13.52 1.00
CA PHE A 222 -2.88 -12.78 1.19
C PHE A 222 -2.01 -12.84 -0.06
N ALA A 223 -1.62 -11.71 -0.64
CA ALA A 223 -0.77 -11.68 -1.84
C ALA A 223 0.71 -11.65 -1.45
N LEU A 224 1.44 -12.76 -1.58
CA LEU A 224 2.85 -12.85 -1.16
C LEU A 224 3.78 -12.04 -2.07
N GLY A 225 4.74 -11.35 -1.47
CA GLY A 225 5.79 -10.54 -2.08
C GLY A 225 5.29 -9.33 -2.88
N SER A 226 3.98 -9.06 -2.86
CA SER A 226 3.32 -8.29 -3.93
C SER A 226 2.99 -6.85 -3.58
N TYR A 227 3.21 -6.42 -2.34
CA TYR A 227 2.82 -5.07 -1.95
C TYR A 227 3.78 -4.01 -2.52
N ALA A 228 3.18 -3.00 -3.14
CA ALA A 228 3.80 -1.74 -3.48
C ALA A 228 2.75 -0.63 -3.33
N GLN A 229 3.21 0.60 -3.09
CA GLN A 229 2.32 1.75 -2.90
C GLN A 229 1.34 1.94 -4.07
N SER A 230 1.76 1.65 -5.30
CA SER A 230 0.91 1.74 -6.50
C SER A 230 -0.21 0.70 -6.54
N ARG A 231 -0.11 -0.42 -5.82
CA ARG A 231 -1.08 -1.52 -5.84
C ARG A 231 -2.10 -1.47 -4.70
N HIS A 232 -1.92 -0.54 -3.75
CA HIS A 232 -2.73 -0.48 -2.54
C HIS A 232 -4.23 -0.49 -2.83
N TYR A 233 -4.70 0.33 -3.77
CA TYR A 233 -6.12 0.38 -4.13
C TYR A 233 -6.60 -0.87 -4.86
N ASN A 234 -5.79 -1.44 -5.76
CA ASN A 234 -6.16 -2.67 -6.45
C ASN A 234 -6.24 -3.86 -5.48
N PHE A 235 -5.50 -3.85 -4.37
CA PHE A 235 -5.64 -4.86 -3.31
C PHE A 235 -6.90 -4.65 -2.47
N LEU A 236 -7.20 -3.40 -2.11
CA LEU A 236 -8.50 -3.06 -1.50
C LEU A 236 -9.67 -3.45 -2.42
N GLU A 237 -9.51 -3.28 -3.74
CA GLU A 237 -10.51 -3.62 -4.76
C GLU A 237 -10.95 -5.05 -4.71
N ILE A 238 -9.94 -5.89 -4.73
CA ILE A 238 -10.13 -7.32 -4.84
C ILE A 238 -10.48 -7.88 -3.45
N GLY A 239 -10.46 -7.05 -2.40
CA GLY A 239 -10.67 -7.48 -1.03
C GLY A 239 -9.52 -8.35 -0.53
N VAL A 240 -8.28 -8.08 -0.95
CA VAL A 240 -7.09 -8.74 -0.39
C VAL A 240 -6.91 -8.27 1.05
N GLN A 241 -6.69 -9.19 1.98
CA GLN A 241 -6.56 -8.88 3.40
C GLN A 241 -5.17 -8.40 3.77
N GLY A 242 -4.13 -8.87 3.10
CA GLY A 242 -2.77 -8.43 3.34
C GLY A 242 -1.79 -8.76 2.23
N SER A 243 -0.66 -8.06 2.25
CA SER A 243 0.46 -8.33 1.36
C SER A 243 1.73 -7.73 1.95
N ASP A 244 2.88 -8.38 1.70
CA ASP A 244 4.16 -7.99 2.28
C ASP A 244 5.03 -7.14 1.35
N TYR A 245 5.87 -6.34 1.99
CA TYR A 245 6.82 -5.43 1.36
C TYR A 245 8.13 -5.43 2.13
N LYS A 246 9.24 -5.64 1.42
CA LYS A 246 10.60 -5.50 1.97
C LYS A 246 11.25 -4.16 1.62
N GLY A 247 10.75 -3.45 0.60
CA GLY A 247 11.39 -2.24 0.09
C GLY A 247 11.36 -1.03 1.03
N TRP A 248 10.52 -1.05 2.06
CA TRP A 248 10.35 0.05 3.03
C TRP A 248 11.64 0.35 3.78
N ILE A 249 12.45 -0.66 4.09
CA ILE A 249 13.66 -0.50 4.89
C ILE A 249 14.75 0.28 4.15
N PHE A 250 14.63 0.41 2.83
CA PHE A 250 15.58 1.10 1.97
C PHE A 250 15.17 2.55 1.66
N GLN A 251 14.12 3.07 2.29
CA GLN A 251 13.57 4.41 2.03
C GLN A 251 14.26 5.46 2.90
N TYR A 252 15.56 5.63 2.69
CA TYR A 252 16.37 6.65 3.36
C TYR A 252 17.57 7.06 2.49
N LYS A 253 18.08 8.27 2.71
CA LYS A 253 19.35 8.76 2.16
C LYS A 253 20.40 8.74 3.26
N LYS A 254 21.62 8.31 2.92
CA LYS A 254 22.78 8.46 3.80
C LYS A 254 23.17 9.93 3.83
N GLU A 255 22.95 10.59 4.97
CA GLU A 255 23.29 12.01 5.17
C GLU A 255 24.79 12.20 5.41
N ASN A 256 25.42 11.32 6.19
CA ASN A 256 26.86 11.30 6.40
C ASN A 256 27.49 10.11 5.63
N LYS A 257 28.32 10.41 4.62
CA LYS A 257 28.99 9.39 3.80
C LYS A 257 30.10 8.66 4.57
N ASP A 258 30.65 9.30 5.61
CA ASP A 258 31.75 8.79 6.43
C ASP A 258 31.26 8.09 7.71
N ALA A 259 29.94 7.96 7.89
CA ALA A 259 29.36 7.28 9.04
C ALA A 259 29.82 5.83 9.13
N VAL A 260 30.53 5.50 10.21
CA VAL A 260 31.03 4.15 10.50
C VAL A 260 29.94 3.25 11.07
N LYS A 261 30.15 1.94 10.98
CA LYS A 261 29.26 0.95 11.62
C LYS A 261 29.18 1.24 13.12
N GLY A 262 27.98 1.49 13.62
CA GLY A 262 27.75 1.80 15.03
C GLY A 262 27.36 3.25 15.28
N ASP A 263 27.55 4.16 14.32
CA ASP A 263 27.14 5.56 14.42
C ASP A 263 25.66 5.67 14.84
N LEU A 264 25.45 6.30 16.00
CA LEU A 264 24.15 6.42 16.63
C LEU A 264 23.29 7.46 15.91
N GLU A 265 23.86 8.56 15.47
CA GLU A 265 23.14 9.65 14.81
C GLU A 265 22.73 9.25 13.40
N ALA A 266 23.63 8.59 12.65
CA ALA A 266 23.28 8.02 11.35
C ALA A 266 22.13 6.99 11.46
N ARG A 267 22.12 6.19 12.56
CA ARG A 267 21.07 5.21 12.84
C ARG A 267 19.74 5.88 13.18
N LYS A 268 19.75 6.90 14.05
CA LYS A 268 18.57 7.69 14.42
C LYS A 268 17.98 8.39 13.19
N SER A 269 18.82 9.02 12.37
CA SER A 269 18.41 9.66 11.12
C SER A 269 17.74 8.65 10.18
N ARG A 270 18.35 7.49 9.95
CA ARG A 270 17.74 6.41 9.16
C ARG A 270 16.38 5.99 9.72
N PHE A 271 16.27 5.78 11.03
CA PHE A 271 15.02 5.36 11.66
C PHE A 271 13.92 6.40 11.46
N ARG A 272 14.25 7.69 11.64
CA ARG A 272 13.33 8.80 11.38
C ARG A 272 12.86 8.81 9.93
N GLN A 273 13.78 8.80 8.96
CA GLN A 273 13.45 8.84 7.53
C GLN A 273 12.54 7.67 7.11
N VAL A 274 12.85 6.44 7.55
CA VAL A 274 12.03 5.27 7.21
C VAL A 274 10.65 5.33 7.88
N ARG A 275 10.56 5.78 9.14
CA ARG A 275 9.26 5.96 9.81
C ARG A 275 8.40 6.99 9.10
N THR A 276 8.96 8.15 8.76
CA THR A 276 8.29 9.19 7.96
C THR A 276 7.80 8.63 6.64
N TYR A 277 8.65 7.88 5.92
CA TYR A 277 8.21 7.22 4.69
C TYR A 277 7.00 6.30 4.91
N ILE A 278 7.05 5.41 5.90
CA ILE A 278 5.95 4.47 6.19
C ILE A 278 4.67 5.23 6.52
N LEU A 279 4.76 6.25 7.38
CA LEU A 279 3.60 7.05 7.76
C LEU A 279 3.01 7.74 6.53
N ASP A 280 3.79 8.55 5.81
CA ASP A 280 3.27 9.40 4.73
C ASP A 280 2.85 8.60 3.50
N ASN A 281 3.54 7.49 3.21
CA ASN A 281 3.34 6.76 1.96
C ASN A 281 2.47 5.51 2.08
N ILE A 282 2.25 5.01 3.31
CA ILE A 282 1.55 3.74 3.55
C ILE A 282 0.42 3.91 4.57
N LEU A 283 0.65 4.49 5.75
CA LEU A 283 -0.32 4.46 6.87
C LEU A 283 -1.26 5.66 6.92
N ASN A 284 -0.74 6.87 6.74
CA ASN A 284 -1.50 8.12 6.81
C ASN A 284 -2.41 8.33 5.62
N LYS A 285 -2.23 7.52 4.57
CA LYS A 285 -3.15 7.40 3.45
C LYS A 285 -4.58 7.15 3.96
N ARG A 286 -5.37 8.24 3.94
CA ARG A 286 -6.79 8.27 4.32
C ARG A 286 -7.66 7.95 3.12
N GLN A 287 -8.31 6.78 3.11
CA GLN A 287 -9.32 6.36 2.13
C GLN A 287 -10.56 7.28 2.17
N SER A 288 -10.42 8.49 1.65
CA SER A 288 -11.44 9.55 1.77
C SER A 288 -12.41 9.55 0.59
N PHE A 289 -11.96 9.06 -0.58
CA PHE A 289 -12.71 9.15 -1.84
C PHE A 289 -12.80 7.82 -2.60
N GLY A 290 -13.53 6.89 -2.02
CA GLY A 290 -13.85 5.58 -2.62
C GLY A 290 -12.68 4.60 -2.66
N ILE A 291 -12.98 3.40 -3.16
CA ILE A 291 -12.03 2.27 -3.20
C ILE A 291 -11.09 2.35 -4.43
N TRP A 292 -11.48 3.09 -5.48
CA TRP A 292 -10.72 3.26 -6.73
C TRP A 292 -10.07 4.64 -6.88
N PRO A 293 -8.91 4.76 -7.54
CA PRO A 293 -8.34 6.03 -7.97
C PRO A 293 -9.25 6.76 -8.96
N LYS A 294 -9.58 8.00 -8.64
CA LYS A 294 -10.35 8.93 -9.45
C LYS A 294 -9.52 10.15 -9.76
N LEU A 295 -9.83 10.83 -10.86
CA LEU A 295 -9.18 12.07 -11.25
C LEU A 295 -10.21 13.14 -11.57
N MET A 296 -10.04 14.35 -11.04
CA MET A 296 -10.76 15.52 -11.53
C MET A 296 -9.80 16.50 -12.20
N ILE A 297 -10.13 16.89 -13.43
CA ILE A 297 -9.38 17.89 -14.20
C ILE A 297 -10.13 19.23 -14.13
N LEU A 298 -9.49 20.23 -13.54
CA LEU A 298 -10.03 21.57 -13.33
C LEU A 298 -9.23 22.62 -14.12
N PRO A 299 -9.85 23.72 -14.59
CA PRO A 299 -9.12 24.84 -15.17
C PRO A 299 -8.56 25.72 -14.05
N CYS A 300 -7.45 26.42 -14.30
CA CYS A 300 -6.99 27.47 -13.40
C CYS A 300 -8.04 28.59 -13.26
N SER A 301 -7.96 29.37 -12.17
CA SER A 301 -8.88 30.49 -11.96
C SER A 301 -8.28 31.83 -12.40
N LYS A 302 -9.16 32.71 -12.89
CA LYS A 302 -8.81 34.12 -13.14
C LYS A 302 -8.38 34.80 -11.85
N ARG A 303 -9.23 34.71 -10.81
CA ARG A 303 -8.95 35.24 -9.47
C ARG A 303 -7.87 34.40 -8.80
N LYS A 304 -6.81 35.05 -8.33
CA LYS A 304 -5.71 34.43 -7.61
C LYS A 304 -5.42 35.21 -6.35
N ALA A 305 -4.98 34.53 -5.31
CA ALA A 305 -4.53 35.17 -4.09
C ALA A 305 -3.31 36.05 -4.38
N ASP A 306 -3.30 37.25 -3.82
CA ASP A 306 -2.29 38.27 -4.08
C ASP A 306 -1.17 38.19 -3.03
N PHE A 307 -0.34 37.16 -3.17
CA PHE A 307 0.88 36.95 -2.37
C PHE A 307 2.08 36.93 -3.31
N GLU A 308 3.16 37.62 -2.94
CA GLU A 308 4.39 37.66 -3.74
C GLU A 308 5.09 36.29 -3.77
N ASP A 309 5.06 35.55 -2.67
CA ASP A 309 5.71 34.25 -2.55
C ASP A 309 5.06 33.16 -3.42
N GLU A 310 5.85 32.15 -3.78
CA GLU A 310 5.31 30.91 -4.37
C GLU A 310 4.54 30.09 -3.33
N ILE A 311 3.24 29.92 -3.56
CA ILE A 311 2.34 29.16 -2.70
C ILE A 311 1.71 28.00 -3.48
N PRO A 312 1.22 26.94 -2.81
CA PRO A 312 0.50 25.84 -3.46
C PRO A 312 -0.58 26.32 -4.43
N ALA A 313 -0.71 25.68 -5.59
CA ALA A 313 -1.70 26.02 -6.60
C ALA A 313 -3.14 26.03 -6.06
N ILE A 314 -3.46 25.10 -5.16
CA ILE A 314 -4.76 25.03 -4.49
C ILE A 314 -5.04 26.25 -3.60
N GLU A 315 -4.01 26.86 -3.03
CA GLU A 315 -4.10 28.08 -2.23
C GLU A 315 -4.14 29.32 -3.13
N ARG A 316 -3.35 29.33 -4.22
CA ARG A 316 -3.31 30.42 -5.20
C ARG A 316 -4.66 30.64 -5.87
N TYR A 317 -5.35 29.57 -6.28
CA TYR A 317 -6.57 29.70 -7.08
C TYR A 317 -7.83 29.88 -6.23
N GLU A 318 -8.53 31.00 -6.43
CA GLU A 318 -9.72 31.38 -5.63
C GLU A 318 -11.05 31.27 -6.41
N GLY A 319 -11.03 30.63 -7.58
CA GLY A 319 -12.23 30.43 -8.37
C GLY A 319 -13.27 29.56 -7.64
N GLN A 320 -14.54 29.64 -8.08
CA GLN A 320 -15.64 28.92 -7.43
C GLN A 320 -15.43 27.40 -7.36
N TYR A 321 -14.78 26.78 -8.37
CA TYR A 321 -14.44 25.36 -8.32
C TYR A 321 -13.48 25.03 -7.18
N PHE A 322 -12.51 25.90 -6.90
CA PHE A 322 -11.55 25.74 -5.82
C PHE A 322 -12.17 25.97 -4.43
N ARG A 323 -13.18 26.83 -4.34
CA ARG A 323 -13.97 26.95 -3.10
C ARG A 323 -14.83 25.73 -2.85
N ILE A 324 -15.45 25.18 -3.90
CA ILE A 324 -16.23 23.94 -3.79
C ILE A 324 -15.30 22.82 -3.32
N ILE A 325 -14.18 22.58 -4.00
CA ILE A 325 -13.32 21.43 -3.69
C ILE A 325 -12.71 21.49 -2.28
N LYS A 326 -12.39 22.70 -1.79
CA LYS A 326 -11.92 22.92 -0.40
C LYS A 326 -12.97 22.63 0.66
N ASN A 327 -14.25 22.56 0.31
CA ASN A 327 -15.30 22.12 1.24
C ASN A 327 -15.42 20.59 1.33
N TYR A 328 -14.81 19.86 0.38
CA TYR A 328 -14.83 18.40 0.35
C TYR A 328 -13.50 17.80 0.80
N ILE A 329 -12.40 18.54 0.63
CA ILE A 329 -11.04 18.10 0.93
C ILE A 329 -10.42 19.06 1.93
N ASP A 330 -10.11 18.52 3.11
CA ASP A 330 -9.45 19.26 4.18
C ASP A 330 -7.92 19.19 4.10
N ASP A 331 -7.37 18.18 3.40
CA ASP A 331 -5.92 17.98 3.23
C ASP A 331 -5.58 17.48 1.82
N PHE A 332 -5.14 18.41 0.97
CA PHE A 332 -4.75 18.13 -0.42
C PHE A 332 -3.40 17.42 -0.56
N SER A 333 -2.62 17.30 0.52
CA SER A 333 -1.38 16.53 0.53
C SER A 333 -1.63 15.03 0.67
N ASN A 334 -2.85 14.65 1.05
CA ASN A 334 -3.21 13.30 1.46
C ASN A 334 -4.61 12.86 0.99
N CYS A 335 -4.94 13.17 -0.27
CA CYS A 335 -6.17 12.69 -0.91
C CYS A 335 -5.98 11.28 -1.47
N ASP A 336 -6.43 10.26 -0.75
CA ASP A 336 -6.46 8.92 -1.32
C ASP A 336 -7.66 8.70 -2.21
N GLY A 337 -7.42 7.97 -3.31
CA GLY A 337 -8.48 7.58 -4.23
C GLY A 337 -8.99 8.75 -5.08
N PHE A 338 -8.49 9.97 -4.87
CA PHE A 338 -8.92 11.14 -5.64
C PHE A 338 -7.80 12.12 -5.87
N ASP A 339 -7.30 12.14 -7.11
CA ASP A 339 -6.31 13.10 -7.55
C ASP A 339 -7.03 14.29 -8.23
N ILE A 340 -6.47 15.49 -8.08
CA ILE A 340 -6.92 16.68 -8.80
C ILE A 340 -5.78 17.13 -9.71
N ALA A 341 -6.08 17.38 -10.97
CA ALA A 341 -5.15 18.00 -11.89
C ALA A 341 -5.68 19.37 -12.32
N ILE A 342 -4.85 20.40 -12.17
CA ILE A 342 -5.21 21.77 -12.50
C ILE A 342 -4.54 22.13 -13.83
N LEU A 343 -5.32 22.49 -14.83
CA LEU A 343 -4.85 22.93 -16.13
C LEU A 343 -4.66 24.45 -16.12
N SER A 344 -3.40 24.87 -16.03
CA SER A 344 -2.93 26.26 -15.99
C SER A 344 -2.48 26.73 -17.38
N ALA A 345 -2.82 27.97 -17.72
CA ALA A 345 -2.32 28.61 -18.94
C ALA A 345 -0.80 28.83 -18.94
N LYS A 346 -0.20 29.01 -17.76
CA LYS A 346 1.25 29.27 -17.61
C LYS A 346 2.06 27.98 -17.38
N TYR A 347 1.52 27.06 -16.58
CA TYR A 347 2.26 25.89 -16.08
C TYR A 347 1.83 24.56 -16.73
N GLY A 348 0.84 24.58 -17.62
CA GLY A 348 0.22 23.36 -18.13
C GLY A 348 -0.51 22.61 -17.02
N LEU A 349 -0.41 21.28 -17.01
CA LEU A 349 -1.08 20.45 -16.01
C LEU A 349 -0.25 20.37 -14.71
N ILE A 350 -0.79 20.83 -13.59
CA ILE A 350 -0.12 20.88 -12.28
C ILE A 350 -0.95 20.21 -11.19
N GLU A 351 -0.27 19.78 -10.12
CA GLU A 351 -0.90 19.19 -8.93
C GLU A 351 -1.31 20.27 -7.91
N PRO A 352 -2.24 20.00 -6.98
CA PRO A 352 -2.75 21.00 -6.04
C PRO A 352 -1.67 21.61 -5.14
N MET A 353 -0.68 20.80 -4.76
CA MET A 353 0.41 21.20 -3.86
C MET A 353 1.65 21.74 -4.58
N GLU A 354 1.62 21.80 -5.92
CA GLU A 354 2.71 22.41 -6.71
C GLU A 354 2.74 23.92 -6.42
N LYS A 355 3.90 24.44 -6.00
CA LYS A 355 4.07 25.86 -5.67
C LYS A 355 4.12 26.69 -6.95
N ILE A 356 3.34 27.77 -6.99
CA ILE A 356 3.26 28.69 -8.14
C ILE A 356 3.30 30.15 -7.68
N GLU A 357 4.04 30.96 -8.43
CA GLU A 357 4.04 32.42 -8.32
C GLU A 357 2.71 33.03 -8.83
N ASN A 358 2.48 34.29 -8.49
CA ASN A 358 1.36 35.05 -9.04
C ASN A 358 1.56 35.31 -10.54
N TYR A 359 0.49 35.29 -11.33
CA TYR A 359 0.56 35.55 -12.76
C TYR A 359 -0.80 35.96 -13.34
N ASP A 360 -0.77 36.77 -14.40
CA ASP A 360 -1.96 37.11 -15.19
C ASP A 360 -1.81 36.66 -16.64
N LEU A 361 -2.18 35.38 -16.87
CA LEU A 361 -2.21 34.78 -18.20
C LEU A 361 -3.55 34.08 -18.39
N LYS A 362 -4.30 34.54 -19.39
CA LYS A 362 -5.58 33.95 -19.79
C LYS A 362 -5.34 32.88 -20.85
N MET A 363 -5.94 31.70 -20.67
CA MET A 363 -5.92 30.66 -21.69
C MET A 363 -6.60 31.15 -22.98
N ASN A 364 -5.95 30.91 -24.11
CA ASN A 364 -6.48 31.08 -25.46
C ASN A 364 -6.19 29.83 -26.30
N ASP A 365 -6.72 29.77 -27.52
CA ASP A 365 -6.61 28.59 -28.38
C ASP A 365 -5.15 28.27 -28.73
N SER A 366 -4.31 29.27 -29.01
CA SER A 366 -2.90 29.09 -29.33
C SER A 366 -2.14 28.46 -28.16
N ILE A 367 -2.32 29.00 -26.95
CA ILE A 367 -1.70 28.48 -25.72
C ILE A 367 -2.19 27.05 -25.45
N ALA A 368 -3.49 26.79 -25.61
CA ALA A 368 -4.05 25.46 -25.38
C ALA A 368 -3.44 24.40 -26.32
N LEU A 369 -3.29 24.73 -27.60
CA LEU A 369 -2.67 23.86 -28.60
C LEU A 369 -1.18 23.64 -28.33
N GLU A 370 -0.45 24.68 -27.92
CA GLU A 370 0.97 24.58 -27.55
C GLU A 370 1.17 23.66 -26.34
N LEU A 371 0.32 23.80 -25.32
CA LEU A 371 0.40 22.99 -24.10
C LEU A 371 0.02 21.53 -24.31
N ASN A 372 -0.80 21.21 -25.34
CA ASN A 372 -1.41 19.90 -25.53
C ASN A 372 -0.43 18.73 -25.39
N LYS A 373 0.70 18.78 -26.11
CA LYS A 373 1.70 17.69 -26.09
C LYS A 373 2.24 17.42 -24.69
N SER A 374 2.50 18.47 -23.92
CA SER A 374 3.02 18.35 -22.55
C SER A 374 1.96 17.83 -21.57
N VAL A 375 0.72 18.31 -21.72
CA VAL A 375 -0.43 17.93 -20.89
C VAL A 375 -0.80 16.46 -21.10
N ILE A 376 -0.92 16.02 -22.36
CA ILE A 376 -1.18 14.62 -22.71
C ILE A 376 -0.09 13.70 -22.17
N LYS A 377 1.18 14.11 -22.24
CA LYS A 377 2.28 13.35 -21.65
C LYS A 377 2.13 13.20 -20.14
N LYS A 378 1.81 14.28 -19.42
CA LYS A 378 1.57 14.24 -17.97
C LYS A 378 0.37 13.35 -17.61
N LEU A 379 -0.77 13.50 -18.30
CA LEU A 379 -1.96 12.65 -18.10
C LEU A 379 -1.65 11.16 -18.33
N LYS A 380 -0.88 10.81 -19.37
CA LYS A 380 -0.43 9.43 -19.61
C LYS A 380 0.39 8.87 -18.46
N VAL A 381 1.30 9.66 -17.90
CA VAL A 381 2.12 9.24 -16.75
C VAL A 381 1.25 9.03 -15.51
N MET A 382 0.33 9.96 -15.23
CA MET A 382 -0.61 9.84 -14.12
C MET A 382 -1.47 8.59 -14.25
N ASN A 383 -2.11 8.38 -15.42
CA ASN A 383 -2.96 7.21 -15.64
C ASN A 383 -2.18 5.89 -15.64
N LYS A 384 -0.95 5.87 -16.18
CA LYS A 384 -0.10 4.66 -16.10
C LYS A 384 0.24 4.28 -14.65
N LYS A 385 0.40 5.27 -13.77
CA LYS A 385 0.76 5.05 -12.37
C LYS A 385 -0.42 4.61 -11.51
N LYS A 386 -1.61 5.18 -11.76
CA LYS A 386 -2.80 5.04 -10.89
C LYS A 386 -3.90 4.18 -11.49
N GLN A 387 -3.96 4.06 -12.82
CA GLN A 387 -5.02 3.38 -13.57
C GLN A 387 -6.41 3.87 -13.12
N TYR A 388 -6.69 5.16 -13.34
CA TYR A 388 -7.92 5.79 -12.88
C TYR A 388 -9.14 5.06 -13.43
N LYS A 389 -10.14 4.82 -12.56
CA LYS A 389 -11.40 4.17 -12.92
C LYS A 389 -12.49 5.16 -13.26
N GLU A 390 -12.43 6.35 -12.68
CA GLU A 390 -13.36 7.44 -12.96
C GLU A 390 -12.57 8.72 -13.18
N VAL A 391 -12.89 9.45 -14.25
CA VAL A 391 -12.29 10.74 -14.55
C VAL A 391 -13.37 11.77 -14.85
N ALA A 392 -13.40 12.82 -14.03
CA ALA A 392 -14.25 13.99 -14.24
C ALA A 392 -13.45 15.11 -14.92
N ILE A 393 -13.96 15.64 -16.02
CA ILE A 393 -13.33 16.73 -16.78
C ILE A 393 -14.23 17.96 -16.72
N ASN A 394 -13.79 19.00 -16.03
CA ASN A 394 -14.52 20.25 -15.87
C ASN A 394 -13.87 21.42 -16.62
N LEU A 395 -13.56 21.25 -17.90
CA LEU A 395 -12.86 22.28 -18.68
C LEU A 395 -13.83 23.14 -19.49
N GLY A 396 -13.49 24.41 -19.68
CA GLY A 396 -14.16 25.23 -20.69
C GLY A 396 -13.63 24.88 -22.09
N GLU A 397 -14.37 25.25 -23.14
CA GLU A 397 -14.06 24.91 -24.53
C GLU A 397 -12.60 25.17 -24.93
N THR A 398 -12.07 26.37 -24.63
CA THR A 398 -10.66 26.71 -24.90
C THR A 398 -9.68 25.81 -24.16
N TYR A 399 -9.93 25.51 -22.87
CA TYR A 399 -9.05 24.65 -22.09
C TYR A 399 -9.11 23.20 -22.56
N PHE A 400 -10.28 22.74 -23.04
CA PHE A 400 -10.49 21.39 -23.52
C PHE A 400 -9.56 21.04 -24.69
N LYS A 401 -9.23 22.01 -25.55
CA LYS A 401 -8.27 21.85 -26.65
C LYS A 401 -6.89 21.37 -26.18
N ALA A 402 -6.46 21.75 -24.97
CA ALA A 402 -5.18 21.33 -24.40
C ALA A 402 -5.16 19.86 -23.93
N ILE A 403 -6.31 19.18 -23.91
CA ILE A 403 -6.40 17.75 -23.58
C ILE A 403 -6.88 16.91 -24.76
N ASN A 404 -7.02 17.47 -25.97
CA ASN A 404 -7.39 16.70 -27.17
C ASN A 404 -6.53 15.42 -27.30
N GLY A 405 -7.17 14.26 -27.41
CA GLY A 405 -6.54 12.94 -27.37
C GLY A 405 -6.54 12.28 -25.99
N TYR A 406 -7.26 12.82 -25.00
CA TYR A 406 -7.44 12.23 -23.67
C TYR A 406 -8.14 10.85 -23.73
N GLU A 407 -8.98 10.61 -24.74
CA GLU A 407 -9.69 9.35 -24.96
C GLU A 407 -8.71 8.19 -25.18
N LYS A 408 -7.55 8.47 -25.80
CA LYS A 408 -6.47 7.47 -25.98
C LYS A 408 -5.69 7.20 -24.69
N ILE A 409 -5.89 8.01 -23.66
CA ILE A 409 -5.24 7.87 -22.35
C ILE A 409 -6.13 7.08 -21.42
N PHE A 410 -7.40 7.47 -21.35
CA PHE A 410 -8.43 6.87 -20.52
C PHE A 410 -9.24 5.93 -21.41
N GLY A 411 -8.77 4.69 -21.55
CA GLY A 411 -9.44 3.68 -22.38
C GLY A 411 -10.76 3.19 -21.80
N ASP A 412 -11.39 2.22 -22.47
CA ASP A 412 -12.77 1.75 -22.24
C ASP A 412 -13.09 1.29 -20.80
N ASN A 413 -12.06 0.97 -20.01
CA ASN A 413 -12.20 0.60 -18.60
C ASN A 413 -12.23 1.80 -17.63
N THR A 414 -12.39 3.02 -18.15
CA THR A 414 -12.45 4.27 -17.38
C THR A 414 -13.79 4.95 -17.62
N GLU A 415 -14.55 5.19 -16.56
CA GLU A 415 -15.76 5.99 -16.64
C GLU A 415 -15.37 7.47 -16.80
N LEU A 416 -15.79 8.07 -17.93
CA LEU A 416 -15.50 9.46 -18.26
C LEU A 416 -16.73 10.31 -18.06
N THR A 417 -16.63 11.31 -17.18
CA THR A 417 -17.69 12.31 -16.97
C THR A 417 -17.19 13.69 -17.40
N ILE A 418 -17.76 14.22 -18.48
CA ILE A 418 -17.45 15.57 -18.97
C ILE A 418 -18.53 16.52 -18.48
N PHE A 419 -18.16 17.57 -17.73
CA PHE A 419 -19.13 18.54 -17.26
C PHE A 419 -19.38 19.60 -18.33
N GLU A 420 -20.63 19.69 -18.78
CA GLU A 420 -21.01 20.56 -19.90
C GLU A 420 -21.85 21.77 -19.46
N GLY A 421 -21.88 22.78 -20.33
CA GLY A 421 -22.70 23.97 -20.19
C GLY A 421 -22.04 25.14 -19.46
N LYS A 422 -22.86 26.15 -19.12
CA LYS A 422 -22.39 27.37 -18.44
C LYS A 422 -21.79 27.05 -17.07
N ILE A 423 -20.95 27.96 -16.57
CA ILE A 423 -20.16 27.75 -15.34
C ILE A 423 -21.01 27.29 -14.14
N GLY A 424 -22.22 27.83 -13.96
CA GLY A 424 -23.14 27.42 -12.89
C GLY A 424 -23.64 25.97 -13.02
N LYS A 425 -23.95 25.52 -14.25
CA LYS A 425 -24.37 24.13 -14.51
C LYS A 425 -23.22 23.15 -14.25
N ARG A 426 -21.99 23.53 -14.63
CA ARG A 426 -20.78 22.74 -14.34
C ARG A 426 -20.45 22.68 -12.86
N GLN A 427 -20.67 23.77 -12.10
CA GLN A 427 -20.56 23.74 -10.63
C GLN A 427 -21.53 22.76 -9.99
N GLN A 428 -22.79 22.70 -10.45
CA GLN A 428 -23.77 21.74 -9.94
C GLN A 428 -23.40 20.29 -10.26
N GLN A 429 -22.96 20.03 -11.49
CA GLN A 429 -22.46 18.69 -11.88
C GLN A 429 -21.25 18.28 -11.05
N MET A 430 -20.29 19.20 -10.85
CA MET A 430 -19.13 18.96 -9.99
C MET A 430 -19.54 18.60 -8.56
N LYS A 431 -20.47 19.32 -7.94
CA LYS A 431 -20.96 19.00 -6.59
C LYS A 431 -21.59 17.61 -6.54
N LYS A 432 -22.51 17.30 -7.47
CA LYS A 432 -23.15 15.99 -7.54
C LYS A 432 -22.14 14.85 -7.68
N TRP A 433 -21.13 15.03 -8.55
CA TRP A 433 -20.08 14.04 -8.72
C TRP A 433 -19.20 13.91 -7.46
N LEU A 434 -18.89 15.01 -6.77
CA LEU A 434 -18.16 14.95 -5.49
C LEU A 434 -18.98 14.24 -4.39
N ASP A 435 -20.29 14.45 -4.37
CA ASP A 435 -21.20 13.77 -3.44
C ASP A 435 -21.24 12.25 -3.67
N THR A 436 -21.12 11.78 -4.93
CA THR A 436 -21.12 10.34 -5.23
C THR A 436 -19.81 9.64 -4.87
N ILE A 437 -18.69 10.37 -4.79
CA ILE A 437 -17.37 9.76 -4.57
C ILE A 437 -16.85 9.87 -3.14
N LYS A 438 -17.51 10.67 -2.29
CA LYS A 438 -17.17 10.79 -0.87
C LYS A 438 -17.56 9.49 -0.16
N ILE A 439 -16.60 8.85 0.52
CA ILE A 439 -16.95 7.78 1.46
C ILE A 439 -17.55 8.47 2.69
N ASN A 440 -18.76 8.07 3.07
CA ASN A 440 -19.39 8.52 4.32
C ASN A 440 -18.63 8.01 5.54
#